data_AF-A0A135TGX2-F1
#
_entry.id   AF-A0A135TGX2-F1
#
_cell.length_a   1.000
_cell.length_b   1.000
_cell.length_c   1.000
_cell.angle_alpha   90.00
_cell.angle_beta   90.00
_cell.angle_gamma   90.00
#
_symmetry.space_group_name_H-M   'P 1'
#
loop_
_entity.id
_entity.type
_entity.pdbx_description
1 polymer ?
#
loop_
_entity_poly.entity_id
_entity_poly.type
_entity_poly.pdbx_seq_one_letter_code
_entity_poly.pdbx_strand_id
1 'polypeptide(L)'
;MWLPPKHQIPATIDPDLQEGAYNHPVVIMSLVPSLEGLVEIFMITSMGSRGIAQAHRPDWAHWLKYVPIKPATHPAMPDTQLCLPDHCLPLAKNSYVNIRQWHSVHLEALRPYRLSGGDPPVLGRASFKSLKQVSGFVDLYDPNTSKTLKKVSSLDDIHDQTRRLKRLKESENRDGSGSLPEMEELEIDPRETVQSYGYISLAGLMLLVLLAAVFLHMYIKSKA
;
A
#
# COMPACT_ATOMS: atom_id res chain seq x y z
N MET A 1 5.03 -15.98 6.51
CA MET A 1 6.18 -16.88 6.21
C MET A 1 7.34 -16.53 7.15
N TRP A 2 8.42 -17.31 7.12
CA TRP A 2 9.64 -17.09 7.90
C TRP A 2 10.86 -17.03 6.98
N LEU A 3 11.68 -15.99 7.12
CA LEU A 3 13.01 -15.94 6.53
C LEU A 3 14.00 -16.53 7.53
N PRO A 4 14.60 -17.70 7.26
CA PRO A 4 15.49 -18.38 8.20
C PRO A 4 16.81 -17.60 8.40
N PRO A 5 17.64 -17.99 9.38
CA PRO A 5 19.00 -17.50 9.51
C PRO A 5 19.80 -17.64 8.20
N LYS A 6 20.70 -16.68 7.91
CA LYS A 6 21.49 -16.64 6.67
C LYS A 6 22.19 -17.96 6.36
N HIS A 7 22.85 -18.55 7.35
CA HIS A 7 23.58 -19.83 7.22
C HIS A 7 22.71 -21.05 6.87
N GLN A 8 21.38 -20.96 6.95
CA GLN A 8 20.45 -22.02 6.57
C GLN A 8 19.91 -21.85 5.15
N ILE A 9 20.27 -20.77 4.46
CA ILE A 9 19.89 -20.48 3.08
C ILE A 9 21.07 -20.85 2.19
N PRO A 10 20.88 -21.69 1.15
CA PRO A 10 21.92 -21.96 0.17
C PRO A 10 22.39 -20.66 -0.49
N ALA A 11 23.71 -20.51 -0.66
CA ALA A 11 24.31 -19.30 -1.24
C ALA A 11 23.77 -18.96 -2.65
N THR A 12 23.26 -19.95 -3.39
CA THR A 12 22.67 -19.77 -4.72
C THR A 12 21.33 -19.06 -4.73
N ILE A 13 20.62 -19.04 -3.60
CA ILE A 13 19.29 -18.41 -3.45
C ILE A 13 19.25 -17.41 -2.28
N ASP A 14 20.43 -17.04 -1.76
CA ASP A 14 20.54 -16.04 -0.69
C ASP A 14 20.18 -14.66 -1.24
N PRO A 15 19.19 -13.96 -0.64
CA PRO A 15 18.83 -12.61 -1.07
C PRO A 15 19.86 -11.51 -0.74
N ASP A 16 20.98 -11.86 -0.11
CA ASP A 16 22.05 -10.95 0.32
C ASP A 16 21.54 -9.72 1.09
N LEU A 17 20.67 -9.97 2.06
CA LEU A 17 20.17 -8.94 2.95
C LEU A 17 21.20 -8.58 4.01
N GLN A 18 20.99 -7.45 4.68
CA GLN A 18 21.77 -7.09 5.86
C GLN A 18 21.66 -8.18 6.94
N GLU A 19 22.73 -8.45 7.69
CA GLU A 19 22.80 -9.53 8.68
C GLU A 19 21.61 -9.54 9.66
N GLY A 20 21.15 -8.34 10.07
CA GLY A 20 20.01 -8.16 10.97
C GLY A 20 18.62 -8.35 10.34
N ALA A 21 18.52 -8.71 9.05
CA ALA A 21 17.27 -8.94 8.35
C ALA A 21 16.88 -10.42 8.26
N TYR A 22 17.77 -11.35 8.62
CA TYR A 22 17.46 -12.78 8.65
C TYR A 22 16.82 -13.22 9.96
N ASN A 23 16.29 -14.44 10.01
CA ASN A 23 15.68 -15.01 11.21
C ASN A 23 14.44 -14.22 11.70
N HIS A 24 13.57 -13.86 10.75
CA HIS A 24 12.40 -13.02 11.00
C HIS A 24 11.13 -13.53 10.32
N PRO A 25 9.94 -13.27 10.89
CA PRO A 25 8.70 -13.49 10.18
C PRO A 25 8.56 -12.44 9.07
N VAL A 26 7.90 -12.81 7.99
CA VAL A 26 7.71 -11.96 6.80
C VAL A 26 6.31 -12.12 6.24
N VAL A 27 5.80 -11.05 5.62
CA VAL A 27 4.58 -11.04 4.82
C VAL A 27 4.97 -11.10 3.35
N ILE A 28 4.44 -12.07 2.61
CA ILE A 28 4.54 -12.09 1.14
C ILE A 28 3.48 -11.14 0.58
N MET A 29 3.91 -10.24 -0.30
CA MET A 29 3.05 -9.25 -0.95
C MET A 29 2.75 -9.58 -2.40
N SER A 30 3.60 -10.36 -3.07
CA SER A 30 3.33 -10.83 -4.44
C SER A 30 2.20 -11.87 -4.46
N LEU A 31 1.26 -11.71 -5.38
CA LEU A 31 0.18 -12.69 -5.62
C LEU A 31 0.72 -13.97 -6.25
N VAL A 32 1.73 -13.84 -7.11
CA VAL A 32 2.42 -14.94 -7.78
C VAL A 32 3.93 -14.70 -7.77
N PRO A 33 4.76 -15.74 -7.77
CA PRO A 33 6.20 -15.58 -7.95
C PRO A 33 6.55 -15.06 -9.35
N SER A 34 7.71 -14.41 -9.46
CA SER A 34 8.32 -14.09 -10.76
C SER A 34 8.72 -15.36 -11.51
N LEU A 35 9.14 -15.22 -12.78
CA LEU A 35 9.67 -16.32 -13.59
C LEU A 35 10.91 -16.99 -12.97
N GLU A 36 11.67 -16.24 -12.16
CA GLU A 36 12.86 -16.72 -11.44
C GLU A 36 12.50 -17.28 -10.04
N GLY A 37 11.20 -17.34 -9.70
CA GLY A 37 10.73 -17.82 -8.40
C GLY A 37 10.87 -16.80 -7.26
N LEU A 38 11.02 -15.52 -7.59
CA LEU A 38 11.12 -14.44 -6.60
C LEU A 38 9.74 -13.97 -6.13
N VAL A 39 9.66 -13.55 -4.88
CA VAL A 39 8.50 -12.89 -4.28
C VAL A 39 8.95 -11.64 -3.53
N GLU A 40 8.09 -10.63 -3.49
CA GLU A 40 8.32 -9.42 -2.69
C GLU A 40 7.75 -9.58 -1.29
N ILE A 41 8.55 -9.25 -0.29
CA ILE A 41 8.22 -9.42 1.13
C ILE A 41 8.40 -8.14 1.92
N PHE A 42 7.57 -7.97 2.96
CA PHE A 42 7.85 -7.06 4.07
C PHE A 42 8.29 -7.83 5.31
N MET A 43 9.26 -7.27 6.04
CA MET A 43 9.74 -7.83 7.30
C MET A 43 8.74 -7.56 8.44
N ILE A 44 8.56 -8.53 9.34
CA ILE A 44 7.81 -8.36 10.58
C ILE A 44 8.78 -8.22 11.76
N THR A 45 8.54 -7.24 12.63
CA THR A 45 9.27 -7.08 13.90
C THR A 45 8.32 -7.13 15.08
N SER A 46 8.77 -7.68 16.19
CA SER A 46 8.03 -7.64 17.46
C SER A 46 8.55 -6.58 18.43
N MET A 47 9.64 -5.90 18.09
CA MET A 47 10.30 -4.91 18.98
C MET A 47 10.58 -5.44 20.41
N GLY A 48 10.81 -6.74 20.54
CA GLY A 48 10.95 -7.41 21.84
C GLY A 48 9.63 -7.57 22.60
N SER A 49 8.52 -7.81 21.88
CA SER A 49 7.15 -7.88 22.39
C SER A 49 6.58 -6.56 22.94
N ARG A 50 7.28 -5.43 22.74
CA ARG A 50 6.88 -4.12 23.24
C ARG A 50 5.98 -3.36 22.25
N GLY A 51 5.20 -2.43 22.79
CA GLY A 51 4.51 -1.44 21.97
C GLY A 51 5.51 -0.50 21.27
N ILE A 52 5.17 0.04 20.09
CA ILE A 52 6.09 0.93 19.35
C ILE A 52 6.53 2.15 20.19
N ALA A 53 5.63 2.70 21.00
CA ALA A 53 5.90 3.80 21.91
C ALA A 53 6.82 3.46 23.09
N GLN A 54 6.92 2.18 23.45
CA GLN A 54 7.82 1.69 24.49
C GLN A 54 9.18 1.29 23.90
N ALA A 55 9.19 0.85 22.64
CA ALA A 55 10.37 0.38 21.95
C ALA A 55 11.26 1.52 21.43
N HIS A 56 10.63 2.64 21.05
CA HIS A 56 11.30 3.78 20.44
C HIS A 56 10.91 5.08 21.14
N ARG A 57 11.82 6.06 21.13
CA ARG A 57 11.45 7.43 21.48
C ARG A 57 10.34 7.93 20.53
N PRO A 58 9.45 8.82 20.98
CA PRO A 58 8.44 9.44 20.12
C PRO A 58 9.07 10.11 18.90
N ASP A 59 8.93 9.44 17.76
CA ASP A 59 9.32 9.92 16.43
C ASP A 59 8.26 9.43 15.46
N TRP A 60 7.30 10.29 15.16
CA TRP A 60 6.15 9.94 14.34
C TRP A 60 6.56 9.51 12.93
N ALA A 61 7.56 10.16 12.33
CA ALA A 61 8.03 9.81 10.99
C ALA A 61 8.66 8.41 10.97
N HIS A 62 9.34 8.02 12.05
CA HIS A 62 9.84 6.66 12.23
C HIS A 62 8.71 5.65 12.46
N TRP A 63 7.71 6.02 13.26
CA TRP A 63 6.63 5.14 13.69
C TRP A 63 5.67 4.80 12.56
N LEU A 64 5.32 5.77 11.70
CA LEU A 64 4.44 5.57 10.54
C LEU A 64 4.97 4.53 9.54
N LYS A 65 6.23 4.10 9.69
CA LYS A 65 6.85 3.03 8.90
C LYS A 65 6.55 1.62 9.44
N TYR A 66 5.72 1.50 10.49
CA TYR A 66 5.38 0.23 11.13
C TYR A 66 3.87 0.07 11.28
N VAL A 67 3.30 -0.83 10.50
CA VAL A 67 1.86 -1.11 10.53
C VAL A 67 1.57 -2.19 11.57
N PRO A 68 0.72 -1.94 12.58
CA PRO A 68 0.46 -2.91 13.65
C PRO A 68 -0.32 -4.12 13.14
N ILE A 69 0.02 -5.32 13.63
CA ILE A 69 -0.78 -6.54 13.48
C ILE A 69 -1.39 -6.86 14.84
N LYS A 70 -2.71 -7.11 14.88
CA LYS A 70 -3.44 -7.47 16.10
C LYS A 70 -2.72 -8.64 16.82
N PRO A 71 -2.43 -8.51 18.13
CA PRO A 71 -2.99 -7.54 19.09
C PRO A 71 -2.23 -6.21 19.24
N ALA A 72 -1.15 -5.96 18.49
CA ALA A 72 -0.36 -4.74 18.65
C ALA A 72 -1.16 -3.48 18.31
N THR A 73 -0.95 -2.38 19.02
CA THR A 73 -1.60 -1.08 18.77
C THR A 73 -0.59 -0.04 18.30
N HIS A 74 -1.06 0.99 17.58
CA HIS A 74 -0.22 2.07 17.09
C HIS A 74 -0.84 3.43 17.44
N PRO A 75 -0.19 4.27 18.27
CA PRO A 75 -0.77 5.52 18.76
C PRO A 75 -1.17 6.51 17.65
N ALA A 76 -0.42 6.54 16.55
CA ALA A 76 -0.66 7.45 15.43
C ALA A 76 -1.41 6.81 14.24
N MET A 77 -1.76 5.52 14.33
CA MET A 77 -2.46 4.78 13.27
C MET A 77 -3.46 3.79 13.89
N PRO A 78 -4.42 4.26 14.71
CA PRO A 78 -5.36 3.38 15.41
C PRO A 78 -6.20 2.55 14.43
N ASP A 79 -6.52 3.10 13.26
CA ASP A 79 -7.42 2.49 12.28
C ASP A 79 -6.70 1.62 11.23
N THR A 80 -5.37 1.49 11.30
CA THR A 80 -4.56 0.71 10.34
C THR A 80 -4.10 -0.63 10.91
N GLN A 81 -4.83 -1.17 11.90
CA GLN A 81 -4.52 -2.47 12.48
C GLN A 81 -4.83 -3.60 11.51
N LEU A 82 -3.81 -4.40 11.23
CA LEU A 82 -3.92 -5.59 10.40
C LEU A 82 -4.45 -6.76 11.23
N CYS A 83 -5.33 -7.55 10.64
CA CYS A 83 -5.96 -8.69 11.26
C CYS A 83 -5.65 -9.96 10.47
N LEU A 84 -5.41 -11.04 11.22
CA LEU A 84 -5.52 -12.39 10.70
C LEU A 84 -7.01 -12.79 10.68
N PRO A 85 -7.45 -13.69 9.77
CA PRO A 85 -8.78 -14.28 9.82
C PRO A 85 -9.07 -14.95 11.17
N ASP A 86 -10.34 -15.00 11.57
CA ASP A 86 -10.74 -15.51 12.89
C ASP A 86 -10.35 -16.97 13.16
N HIS A 87 -10.16 -17.77 12.11
CA HIS A 87 -9.70 -19.16 12.20
C HIS A 87 -8.18 -19.30 12.38
N CYS A 88 -7.42 -18.21 12.28
CA CYS A 88 -5.98 -18.20 12.51
C CYS A 88 -5.67 -17.80 13.96
N LEU A 89 -4.74 -18.52 14.60
CA LEU A 89 -4.23 -18.11 15.90
C LEU A 89 -3.52 -16.75 15.80
N PRO A 90 -3.70 -15.86 16.80
CA PRO A 90 -3.01 -14.59 16.83
C PRO A 90 -1.49 -14.81 16.96
N LEU A 91 -0.71 -13.82 16.52
CA LEU A 91 0.73 -13.83 16.73
C LEU A 91 1.03 -13.76 18.23
N ALA A 92 1.98 -14.58 18.70
CA ALA A 92 2.33 -14.69 20.12
C ALA A 92 2.91 -13.39 20.72
N LYS A 93 3.37 -12.46 19.88
CA LYS A 93 3.99 -11.19 20.27
C LYS A 93 3.30 -10.04 19.56
N ASN A 94 3.28 -8.88 20.21
CA ASN A 94 2.97 -7.61 19.55
C ASN A 94 3.90 -7.45 18.35
N SER A 95 3.32 -7.41 17.16
CA SER A 95 4.07 -7.49 15.90
C SER A 95 3.64 -6.38 14.95
N TYR A 96 4.59 -5.91 14.16
CA TYR A 96 4.41 -4.82 13.20
C TYR A 96 5.05 -5.21 11.88
N VAL A 97 4.37 -4.89 10.77
CA VAL A 97 4.95 -4.95 9.43
C VAL A 97 5.81 -3.70 9.24
N ASN A 98 7.09 -3.88 8.94
CA ASN A 98 8.00 -2.80 8.59
C ASN A 98 7.82 -2.47 7.10
N ILE A 99 7.21 -1.32 6.81
CA ILE A 99 6.89 -0.88 5.44
C ILE A 99 7.94 0.09 4.86
N ARG A 100 9.13 0.20 5.47
CA ARG A 100 10.22 1.06 4.96
C ARG A 100 10.73 0.64 3.60
N GLN A 101 10.82 -0.66 3.43
CA GLN A 101 11.40 -1.32 2.28
C GLN A 101 10.75 -2.69 2.18
N TRP A 102 10.45 -3.10 0.95
CA TRP A 102 10.21 -4.49 0.63
C TRP A 102 11.49 -5.09 0.05
N HIS A 103 11.59 -6.42 0.12
CA HIS A 103 12.72 -7.18 -0.40
C HIS A 103 12.23 -8.22 -1.40
N SER A 104 12.96 -8.40 -2.50
CA SER A 104 12.77 -9.55 -3.39
C SER A 104 13.58 -10.72 -2.87
N VAL A 105 12.94 -11.87 -2.65
CA VAL A 105 13.58 -13.08 -2.15
C VAL A 105 13.07 -14.29 -2.94
N HIS A 106 13.89 -15.32 -3.09
CA HIS A 106 13.39 -16.59 -3.62
C HIS A 106 12.36 -17.19 -2.67
N LEU A 107 11.21 -17.60 -3.20
CA LEU A 107 10.17 -18.26 -2.41
C LEU A 107 10.73 -19.52 -1.71
N GLU A 108 11.65 -20.22 -2.36
CA GLU A 108 12.32 -21.42 -1.83
C GLU A 108 13.25 -21.14 -0.63
N ALA A 109 13.72 -19.90 -0.47
CA ALA A 109 14.50 -19.51 0.70
C ALA A 109 13.61 -19.35 1.95
N LEU A 110 12.30 -19.21 1.79
CA LEU A 110 11.36 -19.03 2.89
C LEU A 110 10.95 -20.38 3.51
N ARG A 111 10.52 -20.32 4.77
CA ARG A 111 9.96 -21.45 5.51
C ARG A 111 8.55 -21.13 5.99
N PRO A 112 7.68 -22.14 6.14
CA PRO A 112 6.40 -21.97 6.80
C PRO A 112 6.59 -21.36 8.19
N TYR A 113 5.85 -20.30 8.49
CA TYR A 113 5.81 -19.76 9.85
C TYR A 113 4.86 -20.62 10.68
N ARG A 114 5.42 -21.53 11.49
CA ARG A 114 4.62 -22.47 12.29
C ARG A 114 4.58 -22.00 13.75
N LEU A 115 3.43 -21.50 14.16
CA LEU A 115 3.06 -21.45 15.58
C LEU A 115 2.37 -22.79 15.88
N SER A 116 3.07 -23.70 16.56
CA SER A 116 2.47 -24.89 17.18
C SER A 116 1.63 -25.79 16.24
N GLY A 117 2.16 -26.16 15.07
CA GLY A 117 1.61 -27.26 14.26
C GLY A 117 0.45 -26.96 13.31
N GLY A 118 0.05 -25.68 13.16
CA GLY A 118 -0.98 -25.26 12.21
C GLY A 118 -0.45 -24.72 10.87
N ASP A 119 -1.39 -24.38 9.98
CA ASP A 119 -1.10 -23.67 8.73
C ASP A 119 -0.47 -22.30 9.02
N PRO A 120 0.40 -21.79 8.12
CA PRO A 120 0.96 -20.46 8.26
C PRO A 120 -0.15 -19.40 8.32
N PRO A 121 -0.08 -18.43 9.24
CA PRO A 121 -1.07 -17.37 9.31
C PRO A 121 -1.04 -16.53 8.02
N VAL A 122 -2.23 -16.22 7.50
CA VAL A 122 -2.44 -15.39 6.32
C VAL A 122 -3.13 -14.10 6.75
N LEU A 123 -2.77 -12.96 6.15
CA LEU A 123 -3.49 -11.72 6.41
C LEU A 123 -4.91 -11.78 5.82
N GLY A 124 -5.90 -11.24 6.53
CA GLY A 124 -7.24 -11.10 5.98
C GLY A 124 -7.25 -10.22 4.73
N ARG A 125 -8.17 -10.45 3.79
CA ARG A 125 -8.23 -9.72 2.51
C ARG A 125 -8.27 -8.20 2.68
N ALA A 126 -9.06 -7.71 3.65
CA ALA A 126 -9.16 -6.29 3.95
C ALA A 126 -7.83 -5.72 4.49
N SER A 127 -7.16 -6.45 5.38
CA SER A 127 -5.85 -6.07 5.91
C SER A 127 -4.76 -6.10 4.85
N PHE A 128 -4.77 -7.08 3.96
CA PHE A 128 -3.84 -7.14 2.83
C PHE A 128 -4.02 -5.93 1.89
N LYS A 129 -5.27 -5.57 1.57
CA LYS A 129 -5.59 -4.36 0.77
C LYS A 129 -5.12 -3.09 1.47
N SER A 130 -5.41 -2.97 2.77
CA SER A 130 -4.98 -1.82 3.59
C SER A 130 -3.45 -1.70 3.63
N LEU A 131 -2.75 -2.81 3.85
CA LEU A 131 -1.29 -2.86 3.83
C LEU A 131 -0.72 -2.41 2.47
N LYS A 132 -1.31 -2.88 1.36
CA LYS A 132 -0.93 -2.45 0.01
C LYS A 132 -1.11 -0.94 -0.17
N GLN A 133 -2.22 -0.38 0.31
CA GLN A 133 -2.51 1.05 0.20
C GLN A 133 -1.54 1.91 1.04
N VAL A 134 -1.33 1.57 2.31
CA VAL A 134 -0.48 2.38 3.20
C VAL A 134 1.01 2.28 2.85
N SER A 135 1.46 1.14 2.31
CA SER A 135 2.84 0.96 1.86
C SER A 135 3.11 1.52 0.46
N GLY A 136 2.06 1.82 -0.31
CA GLY A 136 2.19 2.16 -1.73
C GLY A 136 2.72 1.01 -2.59
N PHE A 137 2.63 -0.24 -2.10
CA PHE A 137 3.17 -1.41 -2.77
C PHE A 137 2.45 -1.70 -4.10
N VAL A 138 3.23 -1.97 -5.14
CA VAL A 138 2.75 -2.35 -6.47
C VAL A 138 3.38 -3.68 -6.84
N ASP A 139 2.53 -4.71 -7.01
CA ASP A 139 2.98 -6.04 -7.39
C ASP A 139 3.38 -6.05 -8.87
N LEU A 140 4.68 -6.01 -9.13
CA LEU A 140 5.20 -6.01 -10.50
C LEU A 140 5.18 -7.41 -11.14
N TYR A 141 5.06 -8.47 -10.34
CA TYR A 141 5.01 -9.85 -10.82
C TYR A 141 3.60 -10.26 -11.25
N ASP A 142 2.56 -9.57 -10.78
CA ASP A 142 1.21 -9.77 -11.26
C ASP A 142 1.05 -9.26 -12.71
N PRO A 143 0.73 -10.15 -13.67
CA PRO A 143 0.57 -9.77 -15.07
C PRO A 143 -0.59 -8.80 -15.30
N ASN A 144 -1.60 -8.78 -14.41
CA ASN A 144 -2.73 -7.86 -14.53
C ASN A 144 -2.34 -6.44 -14.11
N THR A 145 -1.49 -6.31 -13.10
CA THR A 145 -0.94 -5.03 -12.66
C THR A 145 -0.03 -4.43 -13.75
N SER A 146 0.83 -5.25 -14.36
CA SER A 146 1.69 -4.84 -15.48
C SER A 146 0.91 -4.33 -16.70
N LYS A 147 -0.19 -4.98 -17.06
CA LYS A 147 -1.07 -4.52 -18.16
C LYS A 147 -1.73 -3.17 -17.85
N THR A 148 -2.15 -2.98 -16.61
CA THR A 148 -2.80 -1.74 -16.15
C THR A 148 -1.83 -0.57 -16.19
N LEU A 149 -0.60 -0.76 -15.71
CA LEU A 149 0.44 0.29 -15.77
C LEU A 149 0.79 0.67 -17.21
N LYS A 150 0.92 -0.31 -18.13
CA LYS A 150 1.17 -0.05 -19.55
C LYS A 150 0.04 0.74 -20.23
N LYS A 151 -1.21 0.50 -19.82
CA LYS A 151 -2.39 1.25 -20.30
C LYS A 151 -2.41 2.68 -19.76
N VAL A 152 -1.97 2.91 -18.53
CA VAL A 152 -1.87 4.25 -17.95
C VAL A 152 -0.70 5.04 -18.56
N SER A 153 0.37 4.36 -18.98
CA SER A 153 1.53 4.99 -19.61
C SER A 153 1.36 5.32 -21.11
N SER A 154 0.39 4.72 -21.81
CA SER A 154 0.05 5.16 -23.17
C SER A 154 -0.70 6.50 -23.08
N LEU A 155 0.07 7.59 -23.20
CA LEU A 155 -0.37 8.99 -23.14
C LEU A 155 -1.47 9.35 -24.17
N ASP A 156 -1.73 8.48 -25.13
CA ASP A 156 -2.69 8.67 -26.21
C ASP A 156 -4.16 8.67 -25.72
N ASP A 157 -4.48 7.93 -24.65
CA ASP A 157 -5.85 7.88 -24.11
C ASP A 157 -6.21 9.14 -23.31
N ILE A 158 -5.23 9.80 -22.68
CA ILE A 158 -5.46 11.06 -21.93
C ILE A 158 -5.79 12.20 -22.90
N HIS A 159 -5.18 12.18 -24.10
CA HIS A 159 -5.44 13.20 -25.11
C HIS A 159 -6.83 13.07 -25.76
N ASP A 160 -7.38 11.85 -25.86
CA ASP A 160 -8.74 11.62 -26.33
C ASP A 160 -9.80 11.99 -25.28
N GLN A 161 -9.56 11.66 -24.00
CA GLN A 161 -10.47 12.06 -22.91
C GLN A 161 -10.53 13.58 -22.73
N THR A 162 -9.40 14.27 -22.84
CA THR A 162 -9.35 15.74 -22.76
C THR A 162 -10.07 16.39 -23.96
N ARG A 163 -9.99 15.79 -25.16
CA ARG A 163 -10.76 16.24 -26.34
C ARG A 163 -12.26 15.99 -26.19
N ARG A 164 -12.68 14.87 -25.59
CA ARG A 164 -14.10 14.58 -25.33
C ARG A 164 -14.71 15.54 -24.29
N LEU A 165 -14.00 15.84 -23.21
CA LEU A 165 -14.43 16.82 -22.19
C LEU A 165 -14.54 18.24 -22.76
N LYS A 166 -13.66 18.62 -23.69
CA LYS A 166 -13.74 19.92 -24.37
C LYS A 166 -14.96 20.03 -25.28
N ARG A 167 -15.32 18.96 -26.00
CA ARG A 167 -16.53 18.92 -26.83
C ARG A 167 -17.84 18.96 -26.03
N LEU A 168 -17.86 18.32 -24.85
CA LEU A 168 -19.04 18.34 -23.96
C LEU A 168 -19.30 19.74 -23.38
N LYS A 169 -18.25 20.47 -22.98
CA LYS A 169 -18.38 21.87 -22.54
C LYS A 169 -18.75 22.83 -23.67
N GLU A 170 -18.39 22.51 -24.91
CA GLU A 170 -18.79 23.31 -26.09
C GLU A 170 -20.24 23.03 -26.51
N SER A 171 -20.80 21.84 -26.23
CA SER A 171 -22.23 21.55 -26.43
C SER A 171 -23.15 22.14 -25.36
N GLU A 172 -22.66 22.29 -24.13
CA GLU A 172 -23.46 22.85 -23.01
C GLU A 172 -23.68 24.37 -23.13
N ASN A 173 -22.90 25.05 -23.97
CA ASN A 173 -22.98 26.50 -24.20
C ASN A 173 -23.81 26.91 -25.43
N ARG A 174 -24.45 25.95 -26.15
CA ARG A 174 -25.23 26.26 -27.36
C ARG A 174 -26.75 26.17 -27.21
N ASP A 175 -27.27 25.54 -26.16
CA ASP A 175 -28.71 25.44 -25.92
C ASP A 175 -29.11 26.29 -24.72
N GLY A 176 -29.22 27.60 -24.97
CA GLY A 176 -30.10 28.46 -24.19
C GLY A 176 -31.56 28.20 -24.59
N SER A 177 -32.46 28.38 -23.61
CA SER A 177 -33.93 28.29 -23.70
C SER A 177 -34.53 26.88 -23.57
N GLY A 178 -34.85 26.51 -22.33
CA GLY A 178 -35.73 25.38 -22.01
C GLY A 178 -36.20 25.47 -20.57
N SER A 179 -37.48 25.76 -20.39
CA SER A 179 -38.17 26.02 -19.13
C SER A 179 -38.04 24.88 -18.09
N LEU A 180 -37.92 25.27 -16.83
CA LEU A 180 -37.99 24.41 -15.64
C LEU A 180 -39.32 23.63 -15.59
N PRO A 181 -39.30 22.29 -15.43
CA PRO A 181 -40.40 21.58 -14.85
C PRO A 181 -40.22 21.55 -13.33
N GLU A 182 -41.22 22.08 -12.66
CA GLU A 182 -41.57 21.86 -11.27
C GLU A 182 -41.79 20.35 -11.04
N MET A 183 -40.97 19.72 -10.18
CA MET A 183 -41.21 18.36 -9.69
C MET A 183 -40.91 18.27 -8.20
N GLU A 184 -42.01 18.18 -7.46
CA GLU A 184 -42.28 17.48 -6.20
C GLU A 184 -41.11 17.08 -5.29
N GLU A 185 -41.18 17.61 -4.06
CA GLU A 185 -40.46 17.14 -2.88
C GLU A 185 -40.67 15.64 -2.64
N LEU A 186 -39.60 14.87 -2.81
CA LEU A 186 -39.46 13.53 -2.26
C LEU A 186 -38.47 13.61 -1.10
N GLU A 187 -39.00 13.61 0.12
CA GLU A 187 -38.23 13.39 1.34
C GLU A 187 -37.54 12.01 1.26
N ILE A 188 -36.22 12.01 1.14
CA ILE A 188 -35.39 10.81 1.24
C ILE A 188 -34.44 10.98 2.43
N ASP A 189 -34.58 10.03 3.35
CA ASP A 189 -33.85 9.80 4.60
C ASP A 189 -32.31 9.77 4.40
N PRO A 190 -31.53 10.61 5.11
CA PRO A 190 -30.08 10.66 4.95
C PRO A 190 -29.40 9.66 5.90
N ARG A 191 -29.41 8.38 5.55
CA ARG A 191 -28.43 7.42 6.09
C ARG A 191 -27.80 6.56 5.00
N GLU A 192 -26.48 6.75 4.91
CA GLU A 192 -25.48 5.83 4.38
C GLU A 192 -25.34 5.68 2.85
N THR A 193 -24.65 6.65 2.25
CA THR A 193 -23.74 6.37 1.12
C THR A 193 -22.47 7.23 1.23
N VAL A 194 -21.46 6.74 1.96
CA VAL A 194 -20.11 7.31 1.88
C VAL A 194 -19.33 6.56 0.79
N GLN A 195 -19.52 6.99 -0.45
CA GLN A 195 -18.50 6.81 -1.49
C GLN A 195 -17.38 7.82 -1.23
N SER A 196 -16.29 7.36 -0.60
CA SER A 196 -15.09 8.15 -0.41
C SER A 196 -14.34 8.28 -1.75
N TYR A 197 -14.78 9.23 -2.57
CA TYR A 197 -13.88 9.86 -3.54
C TYR A 197 -12.94 10.76 -2.75
N GLY A 198 -11.65 10.45 -2.78
CA GLY A 198 -10.62 11.25 -2.13
C GLY A 198 -10.56 12.64 -2.77
N TYR A 199 -11.30 13.59 -2.21
CA TYR A 199 -11.14 15.01 -2.52
C TYR A 199 -9.75 15.43 -2.04
N ILE A 200 -8.80 15.55 -2.98
CA ILE A 200 -7.60 16.34 -2.73
C ILE A 200 -8.10 17.77 -2.52
N SER A 201 -8.06 18.23 -1.27
CA SER A 201 -8.35 19.62 -0.94
C SER A 201 -7.56 20.55 -1.86
N LEU A 202 -8.13 21.68 -2.26
CA LEU A 202 -7.45 22.70 -3.06
C LEU A 202 -6.06 23.03 -2.51
N ALA A 203 -5.90 23.01 -1.18
CA ALA A 203 -4.62 23.17 -0.50
C ALA A 203 -3.60 22.07 -0.85
N GLY A 204 -4.04 20.81 -0.95
CA GLY A 204 -3.20 19.68 -1.36
C GLY A 204 -2.77 19.77 -2.82
N LEU A 205 -3.65 20.26 -3.69
CA LEU A 205 -3.31 20.51 -5.10
C LEU A 205 -2.26 21.62 -5.22
N MET A 206 -2.43 22.72 -4.47
CA MET A 206 -1.47 23.83 -4.46
C MET A 206 -0.10 23.40 -3.91
N LEU A 207 -0.06 22.53 -2.90
CA LEU A 207 1.19 21.99 -2.36
C LEU A 207 1.94 21.14 -3.40
N LEU A 208 1.22 20.30 -4.16
CA LEU A 208 1.81 19.51 -5.25
C LEU A 208 2.41 20.39 -6.35
N VAL A 209 1.72 21.47 -6.74
CA VAL A 209 2.21 22.44 -7.74
C VAL A 209 3.48 23.14 -7.25
N LEU A 210 3.52 23.56 -5.98
CA LEU A 210 4.70 24.18 -5.37
C LEU A 210 5.89 23.23 -5.34
N LEU A 211 5.69 21.97 -4.96
CA LEU A 211 6.76 20.96 -4.96
C LEU A 211 7.30 20.73 -6.37
N ALA A 212 6.43 20.64 -7.37
CA ALA A 212 6.84 20.49 -8.76
C ALA A 212 7.67 21.69 -9.27
N ALA A 213 7.26 22.92 -8.91
CA ALA A 213 7.99 24.14 -9.27
C ALA A 213 9.39 24.19 -8.63
N VAL A 214 9.50 23.80 -7.35
CA VAL A 214 10.79 23.74 -6.65
C VAL A 214 11.70 22.68 -7.27
N PHE A 215 11.18 21.48 -7.57
CA PHE A 215 11.94 20.43 -8.26
C PHE A 215 12.44 20.89 -9.63
N LEU A 216 11.58 21.55 -10.42
CA LEU A 216 11.96 22.07 -11.73
C LEU A 216 13.03 23.16 -11.60
N HIS A 217 12.91 24.05 -10.63
CA HIS A 217 13.93 25.08 -10.39
C HIS A 217 15.28 24.47 -9.99
N MET A 218 15.29 23.48 -9.08
CA MET A 218 16.50 22.76 -8.69
C MET A 218 17.13 22.02 -9.87
N TYR A 219 16.32 21.42 -10.74
CA TYR A 219 16.79 20.71 -11.93
C TYR A 219 17.40 21.65 -12.97
N ILE A 220 16.84 22.84 -13.18
CA ILE A 220 17.42 23.85 -14.08
C ILE A 220 18.75 24.35 -13.51
N LYS A 221 18.80 24.61 -12.19
CA LYS A 221 20.01 25.11 -11.53
C LYS A 221 21.15 24.08 -11.50
N SER A 222 20.85 22.78 -11.50
CA SER A 222 21.89 21.75 -11.53
C SER A 222 22.49 21.53 -12.93
N LYS A 223 21.84 22.06 -13.98
CA LYS A 223 22.29 21.94 -15.37
C LYS A 223 22.94 23.22 -15.94
N ALA A 224 22.91 24.33 -15.19
CA ALA A 224 23.56 25.58 -15.53
C ALA A 224 24.86 25.74 -14.74
#